data_AF-A0A9P0B093-F1
#
_entry.id   AF-A0A9P0B093-F1
#
_cell.length_a   1.000
_cell.length_b   1.000
_cell.length_c   1.000
_cell.angle_alpha   90.00
_cell.angle_beta   90.00
_cell.angle_gamma   90.00
#
_symmetry.space_group_name_H-M   'P 1'
#
loop_
_entity.id
_entity.type
_entity.pdbx_description
1 polymer ?
#
loop_
_entity_poly.entity_id
_entity_poly.type
_entity_poly.pdbx_seq_one_letter_code
_entity_poly.pdbx_strand_id
1 'polypeptide(L)'
;MSPAGICSCKSLKGMRLNVPRAIRVGHSVTLGCEYDLEEAPLYSVKWYRDGDEFYRYVPKEAPPTRVFTLSGLHVDVSIVTDNAAAMKGSWAIIQETYPHILAYGCLAHGLNLLAKDFAKIPTVKMVINSAKDIVKFFNNKHLPKGVVKPKKH
;
A
#
# COMPACT_ATOMS: atom_id res chain seq x y z
N MET A 1 -40.46 22.50 -28.49
CA MET A 1 -39.01 22.84 -28.41
C MET A 1 -38.63 22.80 -26.94
N SER A 2 -38.01 21.72 -26.47
CA SER A 2 -37.52 21.61 -25.08
C SER A 2 -36.21 22.38 -24.93
N PRO A 3 -35.97 23.12 -23.84
CA PRO A 3 -34.70 23.78 -23.62
C PRO A 3 -33.63 22.73 -23.32
N ALA A 4 -32.46 22.90 -23.95
CA ALA A 4 -31.29 22.09 -23.70
C ALA A 4 -30.92 22.15 -22.21
N GLY A 5 -30.88 20.99 -21.56
CA GLY A 5 -30.35 20.86 -20.21
C GLY A 5 -28.86 21.20 -20.21
N ILE A 6 -28.50 22.24 -19.47
CA ILE A 6 -27.09 22.58 -19.20
C ILE A 6 -26.53 21.44 -18.35
N CYS A 7 -25.67 20.61 -18.96
CA CYS A 7 -24.87 19.63 -18.22
C CYS A 7 -23.81 20.41 -17.42
N SER A 8 -24.02 20.53 -16.10
CA SER A 8 -23.03 21.14 -15.21
C SER A 8 -21.79 20.25 -15.14
N CYS A 9 -20.71 20.66 -15.80
CA CYS A 9 -19.42 19.99 -15.69
C CYS A 9 -18.85 20.21 -14.28
N LYS A 10 -18.99 19.22 -13.41
CA LYS A 10 -18.36 19.22 -12.09
C LYS A 10 -16.86 18.97 -12.25
N SER A 11 -16.05 19.91 -11.80
CA SER A 11 -14.60 19.77 -11.72
C SER A 11 -14.21 19.05 -10.41
N LEU A 12 -13.02 18.43 -10.42
CA LEU A 12 -12.42 17.79 -9.24
C LEU A 12 -12.42 18.76 -8.04
N LYS A 13 -12.95 18.33 -6.89
CA LYS A 13 -13.00 19.16 -5.67
C LYS A 13 -11.93 18.73 -4.67
N GLY A 14 -11.54 19.68 -3.82
CA GLY A 14 -10.73 19.39 -2.64
C GLY A 14 -9.33 18.84 -2.93
N MET A 15 -8.74 19.13 -4.10
CA MET A 15 -7.41 18.63 -4.44
C MET A 15 -6.35 19.17 -3.48
N ARG A 16 -5.64 18.28 -2.80
CA ARG A 16 -4.57 18.60 -1.85
C ARG A 16 -3.32 17.81 -2.19
N LEU A 17 -2.23 18.53 -2.46
CA LEU A 17 -0.91 17.94 -2.67
C LEU A 17 -0.17 17.82 -1.33
N ASN A 18 0.27 16.62 -1.01
CA ASN A 18 1.15 16.32 0.11
C ASN A 18 2.55 16.01 -0.42
N VAL A 19 3.36 17.06 -0.57
CA VAL A 19 4.72 16.98 -1.13
C VAL A 19 5.68 17.72 -0.19
N PRO A 20 6.74 17.08 0.31
CA PRO A 20 7.73 17.74 1.16
C PRO A 20 8.57 18.75 0.37
N ARG A 21 8.98 19.84 1.04
CA ARG A 21 9.68 20.98 0.41
C ARG A 21 11.06 20.61 -0.15
N ALA A 22 11.79 19.73 0.52
CA ALA A 22 13.13 19.29 0.09
C ALA A 22 13.47 17.94 0.74
N ILE A 23 14.27 17.14 0.04
CA ILE A 23 14.68 15.80 0.46
C ILE A 23 16.15 15.63 0.10
N ARG A 24 16.87 14.88 0.93
CA ARG A 24 18.28 14.56 0.68
C ARG A 24 18.40 13.56 -0.46
N VAL A 25 19.42 13.73 -1.31
CA VAL A 25 19.75 12.78 -2.37
C VAL A 25 19.95 11.38 -1.76
N GLY A 26 19.36 10.37 -2.39
CA GLY A 26 19.41 8.98 -1.93
C GLY A 26 18.30 8.57 -0.96
N HIS A 27 17.42 9.50 -0.54
CA HIS A 27 16.25 9.17 0.29
C HIS A 27 14.97 9.04 -0.54
N SER A 28 14.03 8.22 -0.07
CA SER A 28 12.72 8.04 -0.68
C SER A 28 11.74 9.15 -0.32
N VAL A 29 10.79 9.42 -1.22
CA VAL A 29 9.70 10.38 -1.05
C VAL A 29 8.37 9.76 -1.39
N THR A 30 7.33 10.17 -0.66
CA THR A 30 5.95 9.94 -1.07
C THR A 30 5.37 11.24 -1.60
N LEU A 31 4.92 11.23 -2.86
CA LEU A 31 4.15 12.31 -3.46
C LEU A 31 2.67 11.96 -3.34
N GLY A 32 1.95 12.62 -2.43
CA GLY A 32 0.53 12.38 -2.19
C GLY A 32 -0.35 13.40 -2.93
N CYS A 33 -1.46 12.94 -3.49
CA CYS A 33 -2.53 13.80 -3.98
C CYS A 33 -3.87 13.26 -3.47
N GLU A 34 -4.52 13.99 -2.59
CA GLU A 34 -5.88 13.72 -2.14
C GLU A 34 -6.84 14.50 -3.03
N TYR A 35 -7.90 13.86 -3.51
CA TYR A 35 -8.90 14.50 -4.36
C TYR A 35 -10.28 13.85 -4.17
N ASP A 36 -11.34 14.63 -4.37
CA ASP A 36 -12.72 14.16 -4.34
C ASP A 36 -13.28 14.07 -5.77
N LEU A 37 -13.63 12.85 -6.16
CA LEU A 37 -14.25 12.54 -7.46
C LEU A 37 -15.77 12.67 -7.44
N GLU A 38 -16.39 12.85 -6.27
CA GLU A 38 -17.81 12.67 -6.04
C GLU A 38 -18.28 11.32 -6.63
N GLU A 39 -19.02 11.35 -7.74
CA GLU A 39 -19.55 10.18 -8.45
C GLU A 39 -18.98 10.04 -9.88
N ALA A 40 -17.97 10.83 -10.24
CA ALA A 40 -17.36 10.81 -11.56
C ALA A 40 -16.19 9.82 -11.63
N PRO A 41 -15.98 9.13 -12.77
CA PRO A 41 -14.79 8.30 -12.95
C PRO A 41 -13.53 9.17 -13.06
N LEU A 42 -12.44 8.72 -12.46
CA LEU A 42 -11.13 9.33 -12.66
C LEU A 42 -10.70 9.24 -14.13
N TYR A 43 -10.31 10.37 -14.72
CA TYR A 43 -9.78 10.41 -16.08
C TYR A 43 -8.30 10.02 -16.12
N SER A 44 -7.44 10.77 -15.42
CA SER A 44 -6.02 10.47 -15.32
C SER A 44 -5.36 11.19 -14.14
N VAL A 45 -4.31 10.60 -13.57
CA VAL A 45 -3.36 11.27 -12.68
C VAL A 45 -2.02 11.35 -13.38
N LYS A 46 -1.37 12.53 -13.36
CA LYS A 46 -0.06 12.75 -14.00
C LYS A 46 0.83 13.52 -13.07
N TRP A 47 2.10 13.12 -13.00
CA TRP A 47 3.12 13.84 -12.25
C TRP A 47 4.16 14.42 -13.19
N TYR A 48 4.52 15.66 -12.91
CA TYR A 48 5.48 16.46 -13.67
C TYR A 48 6.58 16.97 -12.75
N ARG A 49 7.79 17.05 -13.28
CA ARG A 49 8.92 17.75 -12.67
C ARG A 49 9.55 18.64 -13.73
N ASP A 50 9.69 19.93 -13.44
CA ASP A 50 10.32 20.90 -14.33
C ASP A 50 9.70 20.96 -15.75
N GLY A 51 8.41 20.59 -15.86
CA GLY A 51 7.67 20.53 -17.13
C GLY A 51 7.64 19.15 -17.78
N ASP A 52 8.54 18.24 -17.38
CA ASP A 52 8.60 16.88 -17.91
C ASP A 52 7.72 15.93 -17.13
N GLU A 53 6.87 15.18 -17.85
CA GLU A 53 6.05 14.12 -17.26
C GLU A 53 6.93 12.93 -16.91
N PHE A 54 6.82 12.41 -15.68
CA PHE A 54 7.57 11.22 -15.26
C PHE A 54 6.68 10.05 -14.84
N TYR A 55 5.39 10.29 -14.58
CA TYR A 55 4.43 9.26 -14.22
C TYR A 55 3.02 9.61 -14.70
N ARG A 56 2.28 8.59 -15.15
CA ARG A 56 0.87 8.68 -15.54
C ARG A 56 0.09 7.47 -15.05
N TYR A 57 -1.11 7.70 -14.54
CA TYR A 57 -2.12 6.69 -14.29
C TYR A 57 -3.42 7.02 -15.04
N VAL A 58 -3.91 6.10 -15.87
CA VAL A 58 -5.17 6.17 -16.62
C VAL A 58 -5.93 4.87 -16.38
N PRO A 59 -7.01 4.87 -15.56
CA PRO A 59 -7.72 3.64 -15.19
C PRO A 59 -8.22 2.78 -16.34
N LYS A 60 -8.48 3.40 -17.51
CA LYS A 60 -9.04 2.74 -18.69
C LYS A 60 -7.98 2.14 -19.62
N GLU A 61 -6.69 2.31 -19.33
CA GLU A 61 -5.59 1.79 -20.15
C GLU A 61 -5.05 0.46 -19.62
N ALA A 62 -4.42 -0.32 -20.50
CA ALA A 62 -3.66 -1.52 -20.17
C ALA A 62 -2.22 -1.35 -20.70
N PRO A 63 -1.20 -1.18 -19.84
CA PRO A 63 -1.29 -1.11 -18.38
C PRO A 63 -1.86 0.26 -17.95
N PRO A 64 -2.53 0.36 -16.79
CA PRO A 64 -3.12 1.62 -16.35
C PRO A 64 -2.06 2.63 -15.90
N THR A 65 -0.81 2.22 -15.72
CA THR A 65 0.30 3.07 -15.31
C THR A 65 1.35 3.15 -16.41
N ARG A 66 1.90 4.35 -16.65
CA ARG A 66 3.07 4.57 -17.50
C ARG A 66 4.12 5.40 -16.75
N VAL A 67 5.38 5.03 -16.93
CA VAL A 67 6.54 5.77 -16.41
C VAL A 67 7.34 6.30 -17.58
N PHE A 68 7.81 7.53 -17.44
CA PHE A 68 8.69 8.17 -18.42
C PHE A 68 10.05 8.41 -17.78
N THR A 69 11.12 8.15 -18.51
CA THR A 69 12.48 8.31 -17.99
C THR A 69 12.82 9.79 -17.85
N LEU A 70 13.19 10.18 -16.63
CA LEU A 70 13.66 11.52 -16.32
C LEU A 70 15.05 11.42 -15.68
N SER A 71 16.02 12.19 -16.17
CA SER A 71 17.39 12.13 -15.66
C SER A 71 17.44 12.44 -14.16
N GLY A 72 18.05 11.53 -13.38
CA GLY A 72 18.16 11.67 -11.93
C GLY A 72 16.89 11.31 -11.13
N LEU A 73 15.89 10.71 -11.77
CA LEU A 73 14.69 10.18 -11.10
C LEU A 73 14.37 8.77 -11.62
N HIS A 74 14.23 7.81 -10.71
CA HIS A 74 13.75 6.46 -11.02
C HIS A 74 12.36 6.28 -10.41
N VAL A 75 11.44 5.71 -11.17
CA VAL A 75 10.06 5.46 -10.72
C VAL A 75 9.77 3.98 -10.89
N ASP A 76 9.64 3.29 -9.77
CA ASP A 76 9.29 1.87 -9.73
C ASP A 76 7.78 1.70 -9.65
N VAL A 77 7.23 0.84 -10.52
CA VAL A 77 5.81 0.48 -10.48
C VAL A 77 5.68 -0.95 -9.99
N SER A 78 4.93 -1.13 -8.91
CA SER A 78 4.65 -2.47 -8.39
C SER A 78 3.18 -2.69 -8.06
N ILE A 79 2.73 -3.92 -8.27
CA ILE A 79 1.41 -4.41 -7.90
C ILE A 79 1.59 -5.43 -6.78
N VAL A 80 0.92 -5.19 -5.65
CA VAL A 80 0.94 -6.09 -4.50
C VAL A 80 -0.44 -6.69 -4.31
N THR A 81 -0.53 -8.02 -4.36
CA THR A 81 -1.80 -8.75 -4.15
C THR A 81 -1.63 -9.85 -3.09
N ASP A 82 -2.69 -10.56 -2.74
CA ASP A 82 -2.56 -11.75 -1.89
C ASP A 82 -1.79 -12.86 -2.61
N ASN A 83 -1.30 -13.86 -1.86
CA ASN A 83 -0.47 -14.94 -2.41
C ASN A 83 -1.31 -16.13 -2.91
N ALA A 84 -2.55 -15.87 -3.36
CA ALA A 84 -3.45 -16.90 -3.86
C ALA A 84 -2.90 -17.53 -5.14
N ALA A 85 -3.16 -18.83 -5.36
CA ALA A 85 -2.65 -19.56 -6.52
C ALA A 85 -3.05 -18.92 -7.86
N ALA A 86 -4.28 -18.38 -7.94
CA ALA A 86 -4.77 -17.66 -9.11
C ALA A 86 -3.93 -16.40 -9.41
N MET A 87 -3.49 -15.68 -8.38
CA MET A 87 -2.70 -14.46 -8.54
C MET A 87 -1.29 -14.75 -9.06
N LYS A 88 -0.70 -15.90 -8.73
CA LYS A 88 0.63 -16.30 -9.25
C LYS A 88 0.66 -16.39 -10.78
N GLY A 89 -0.40 -16.93 -11.38
CA GLY A 89 -0.54 -16.96 -12.84
C GLY A 89 -0.67 -15.56 -13.43
N SER A 90 -1.48 -14.70 -12.82
CA SER A 90 -1.60 -13.30 -13.22
C SER A 90 -0.28 -12.52 -13.12
N TRP A 91 0.53 -12.76 -12.08
CA TRP A 91 1.83 -12.10 -11.93
C TRP A 91 2.78 -12.46 -13.06
N ALA A 92 2.86 -13.75 -13.44
CA ALA A 92 3.70 -14.19 -14.55
C ALA A 92 3.32 -13.48 -15.86
N ILE A 93 2.01 -13.43 -16.16
CA ILE A 93 1.50 -12.72 -17.35
C ILE A 93 1.84 -11.23 -17.30
N ILE A 94 1.66 -10.58 -16.15
CA ILE A 94 1.97 -9.14 -15.98
C ILE A 94 3.46 -8.88 -16.20
N GLN A 95 4.33 -9.68 -15.59
CA GLN A 95 5.78 -9.52 -15.70
C GLN A 95 6.30 -9.82 -17.10
N GLU A 96 5.67 -10.77 -17.81
CA GLU A 96 5.98 -11.06 -19.22
C GLU A 96 5.50 -9.92 -20.14
N THR A 97 4.28 -9.42 -19.94
CA THR A 97 3.68 -8.39 -20.78
C THR A 97 4.29 -7.00 -20.52
N TYR A 98 4.63 -6.72 -19.26
CA TYR A 98 5.13 -5.43 -18.79
C TYR A 98 6.36 -5.62 -17.90
N PRO A 99 7.56 -5.80 -18.48
CA PRO A 99 8.78 -6.11 -17.72
C PRO A 99 9.20 -5.05 -16.68
N HIS A 100 8.71 -3.82 -16.82
CA HIS A 100 8.95 -2.71 -15.91
C HIS A 100 7.94 -2.65 -14.74
N ILE A 101 6.94 -3.54 -14.70
CA ILE A 101 5.95 -3.63 -13.63
C ILE A 101 6.24 -4.87 -12.78
N LEU A 102 6.54 -4.64 -11.50
CA LEU A 102 6.80 -5.71 -10.54
C LEU A 102 5.49 -6.17 -9.90
N ALA A 103 5.03 -7.38 -10.22
CA ALA A 103 3.90 -8.00 -9.55
C ALA A 103 4.38 -9.02 -8.51
N TYR A 104 4.01 -8.83 -7.24
CA TYR A 104 4.41 -9.74 -6.16
C TYR A 104 3.35 -9.88 -5.06
N GLY A 105 3.47 -10.97 -4.30
CA GLY A 105 2.58 -11.26 -3.18
C GLY A 105 2.87 -10.41 -1.94
N CYS A 106 1.83 -10.15 -1.15
CA CYS A 106 1.92 -9.41 0.09
C CYS A 106 2.96 -10.01 1.05
N LEU A 107 4.01 -9.22 1.34
CA LEU A 107 5.10 -9.61 2.24
C LEU A 107 4.60 -9.91 3.66
N ALA A 108 3.51 -9.29 4.11
CA ALA A 108 2.93 -9.58 5.42
C ALA A 108 2.48 -11.04 5.56
N HIS A 109 1.95 -11.64 4.49
CA HIS A 109 1.63 -13.07 4.49
C HIS A 109 2.90 -13.92 4.59
N GLY A 110 3.93 -13.58 3.80
CA GLY A 110 5.24 -14.24 3.87
C GLY A 110 5.87 -14.16 5.26
N LEU A 111 5.88 -12.98 5.88
CA LEU A 111 6.38 -12.77 7.24
C LEU A 111 5.58 -13.55 8.28
N ASN A 112 4.25 -13.62 8.15
CA ASN A 112 3.40 -14.43 9.03
C ASN A 112 3.71 -15.92 8.91
N LEU A 113 3.95 -16.43 7.69
CA LEU A 113 4.37 -17.81 7.49
C LEU A 113 5.75 -18.07 8.10
N LEU A 114 6.72 -17.17 7.86
CA LEU A 114 8.05 -17.25 8.48
C LEU A 114 7.94 -17.26 10.01
N ALA A 115 7.12 -16.37 10.58
CA ALA A 115 6.89 -16.34 12.02
C ALA A 115 6.29 -17.66 12.55
N LYS A 116 5.37 -18.28 11.79
CA LYS A 116 4.83 -19.61 12.12
C LYS A 116 5.91 -20.70 12.05
N ASP A 117 6.84 -20.61 11.11
CA ASP A 117 7.94 -21.57 10.99
C ASP A 117 8.98 -21.39 12.11
N PHE A 118 9.33 -20.14 12.46
CA PHE A 118 10.14 -19.84 13.64
C PHE A 118 9.47 -20.36 14.93
N ALA A 119 8.15 -20.24 15.05
CA ALA A 119 7.40 -20.76 16.19
C ALA A 119 7.42 -22.30 16.31
N LYS A 120 7.83 -23.03 15.27
CA LYS A 120 8.00 -24.50 15.32
C LYS A 120 9.36 -24.91 15.88
N ILE A 121 10.36 -24.02 15.90
CA ILE A 121 11.68 -24.31 16.44
C ILE A 121 11.53 -24.70 17.93
N PRO A 122 12.12 -25.82 18.41
CA PRO A 122 11.85 -26.35 19.74
C PRO A 122 12.07 -25.33 20.88
N THR A 123 13.17 -24.60 20.84
CA THR A 123 13.51 -23.56 21.83
C THR A 123 12.50 -22.42 21.83
N VAL A 124 12.11 -21.94 20.65
CA VAL A 124 11.11 -20.87 20.49
C VAL A 124 9.72 -21.35 20.94
N LYS A 125 9.34 -22.58 20.57
CA LYS A 125 8.07 -23.20 20.95
C LYS A 125 7.93 -23.33 22.47
N MET A 126 9.02 -23.68 23.18
CA MET A 126 9.03 -23.72 24.64
C MET A 126 8.71 -22.35 25.24
N VAL A 127 9.42 -21.30 24.78
CA VAL A 127 9.18 -19.92 25.25
C VAL A 127 7.74 -19.47 24.97
N ILE A 128 7.22 -19.76 23.77
CA ILE A 128 5.83 -19.46 23.40
C ILE A 128 4.84 -20.16 24.34
N ASN A 129 5.08 -21.42 24.70
CA ASN A 129 4.20 -22.16 25.60
C ASN A 129 4.22 -21.57 27.02
N SER A 130 5.40 -21.24 27.55
CA SER A 130 5.50 -20.56 28.85
C SER A 130 4.76 -19.21 28.85
N ALA A 131 4.90 -18.43 27.79
CA ALA A 131 4.17 -17.17 27.64
C ALA A 131 2.64 -17.39 27.60
N LYS A 132 2.17 -18.44 26.90
CA LYS A 132 0.74 -18.80 26.88
C LYS A 132 0.22 -19.17 28.26
N ASP A 133 1.00 -19.86 29.08
CA ASP A 133 0.57 -20.25 30.42
C ASP A 133 0.44 -19.04 31.35
N ILE A 134 1.32 -18.05 31.21
CA ILE A 134 1.20 -16.75 31.91
C ILE A 134 -0.09 -16.02 31.47
N VAL A 135 -0.33 -15.92 30.16
CA VAL A 135 -1.54 -15.27 29.64
C VAL A 135 -2.81 -15.98 30.12
N LYS A 136 -2.83 -17.33 30.09
CA LYS A 136 -3.94 -18.13 30.63
C LYS A 136 -4.15 -17.89 32.12
N PHE A 137 -3.08 -17.78 32.91
CA PHE A 137 -3.18 -17.50 34.33
C PHE A 137 -3.91 -16.18 34.59
N PHE A 138 -3.53 -15.11 33.89
CA PHE A 138 -4.17 -13.80 34.04
C PHE A 138 -5.59 -13.73 33.45
N ASN A 139 -5.88 -14.51 32.42
CA ASN A 139 -7.22 -14.56 31.81
C ASN A 139 -8.21 -15.42 32.61
N ASN A 140 -7.74 -16.53 33.21
CA ASN A 140 -8.60 -17.48 33.93
C ASN A 140 -8.72 -17.17 35.43
N LYS A 141 -7.71 -16.53 36.04
CA LYS A 141 -7.89 -15.98 37.38
C LYS A 141 -8.50 -14.60 37.24
N HIS A 142 -9.57 -14.31 37.98
CA HIS A 142 -10.14 -12.96 38.14
C HIS A 142 -9.17 -12.03 38.89
N LEU A 143 -7.94 -11.90 38.43
CA LEU A 143 -7.00 -10.91 38.94
C LEU A 143 -7.38 -9.56 38.34
N PRO A 144 -7.67 -8.55 39.18
CA PRO A 144 -8.06 -7.24 38.66
C PRO A 144 -6.91 -6.66 37.85
N LYS A 145 -7.19 -6.24 36.61
CA LYS A 145 -6.25 -5.54 35.69
C LYS A 145 -5.55 -4.31 36.31
N GLY A 146 -5.94 -3.90 37.52
CA GLY A 146 -5.31 -2.84 38.31
C GLY A 146 -3.98 -3.22 38.97
N VAL A 147 -3.68 -4.51 39.19
CA VAL A 147 -2.44 -4.95 39.90
C VAL A 147 -1.19 -4.79 39.04
N VAL A 148 -1.33 -4.77 37.71
CA VAL A 148 -0.21 -4.70 36.75
C VAL A 148 -0.04 -3.30 36.15
N LYS A 149 -0.83 -2.31 36.58
CA LYS A 149 -0.61 -0.93 36.11
C LYS A 149 0.74 -0.45 36.66
N PRO A 150 1.65 0.05 35.81
CA PRO A 150 2.87 0.67 36.30
C PRO A 150 2.48 1.83 37.22
N LYS A 151 3.13 1.93 38.39
CA LYS A 151 3.04 3.14 39.22
C LYS A 151 3.42 4.31 38.32
N LYS A 152 2.44 5.15 37.98
CA LYS A 152 2.72 6.45 37.38
C LYS A 152 3.50 7.24 38.43
N HIS A 153 4.75 7.59 38.12
CA HIS A 153 5.40 8.73 38.73
C HIS A 153 4.81 10.00 38.15
#